data_AF-A0A9P1I5S4-F1
#
_entry.id   AF-A0A9P1I5S4-F1
#
_cell.length_a   1.000
_cell.length_b   1.000
_cell.length_c   1.000
_cell.angle_alpha   90.00
_cell.angle_beta   90.00
_cell.angle_gamma   90.00
#
_symmetry.space_group_name_H-M   'P 1'
#
loop_
_entity.id
_entity.type
_entity.pdbx_description
1 polymer ?
#
loop_
_entity_poly.entity_id
_entity_poly.type
_entity_poly.pdbx_seq_one_letter_code
_entity_poly.pdbx_strand_id
1 'polypeptide(L)'
;MGSDEKKQENQAVPDSKKLMLPVRMAPGNMKIVRVPILRPKMKVVAKKKPSPLIAELDKEKTEEKKPYFTEIEELRKEFGIPDSFDSKKPTTMCELALIEKLRAIQRLRGENNFLADNISKNKRLISIRETGIEDFKRSRINIQSQCQILESSIQSLESEGKFHNNC
;
A
#
# COMPACT_ATOMS: atom_id res chain seq x y z
N MET A 1 -25.34 -35.63 -38.98
CA MET A 1 -26.06 -34.57 -38.23
C MET A 1 -26.01 -34.92 -36.77
N GLY A 2 -25.55 -34.00 -35.93
CA GLY A 2 -25.39 -34.21 -34.49
C GLY A 2 -24.42 -33.19 -33.93
N SER A 3 -24.96 -32.05 -33.55
CA SER A 3 -24.26 -30.87 -33.06
C SER A 3 -24.07 -30.91 -31.53
N ASP A 4 -23.03 -30.20 -31.11
CA ASP A 4 -22.88 -29.33 -29.93
C ASP A 4 -22.72 -29.90 -28.50
N GLU A 5 -21.44 -29.90 -28.10
CA GLU A 5 -20.83 -29.12 -27.00
C GLU A 5 -21.65 -28.81 -25.73
N LYS A 6 -21.17 -29.35 -24.60
CA LYS A 6 -20.68 -28.59 -23.43
C LYS A 6 -20.38 -29.55 -22.27
N LYS A 7 -19.13 -29.56 -21.77
CA LYS A 7 -18.82 -29.64 -20.34
C LYS A 7 -17.39 -29.21 -20.07
N GLN A 8 -17.28 -28.17 -19.25
CA GLN A 8 -16.05 -27.55 -18.78
C GLN A 8 -15.18 -28.57 -18.03
N GLU A 9 -13.93 -28.64 -18.44
CA GLU A 9 -12.87 -29.43 -17.85
C GLU A 9 -11.99 -28.53 -16.95
N ASN A 10 -11.51 -29.13 -15.87
CA ASN A 10 -10.33 -28.78 -15.09
C ASN A 10 -10.38 -27.59 -14.12
N GLN A 11 -10.35 -27.92 -12.83
CA GLN A 11 -9.28 -27.44 -11.95
C GLN A 11 -9.08 -28.41 -10.77
N ALA A 12 -8.13 -29.33 -10.94
CA ALA A 12 -7.41 -29.94 -9.83
C ALA A 12 -6.23 -29.02 -9.48
N VAL A 13 -6.15 -28.54 -8.24
CA VAL A 13 -4.93 -27.94 -7.67
C VAL A 13 -4.76 -28.50 -6.25
N PRO A 14 -3.74 -29.34 -5.99
CA PRO A 14 -3.31 -29.68 -4.65
C PRO A 14 -2.18 -28.74 -4.20
N ASP A 15 -2.26 -28.19 -2.98
CA ASP A 15 -1.16 -28.24 -2.00
C ASP A 15 -1.52 -27.43 -0.74
N SER A 16 -2.06 -28.12 0.26
CA SER A 16 -2.13 -27.58 1.63
C SER A 16 -0.90 -28.06 2.39
N LYS A 17 0.08 -27.17 2.60
CA LYS A 17 1.19 -27.40 3.51
C LYS A 17 0.63 -27.71 4.91
N LYS A 18 0.79 -28.96 5.36
CA LYS A 18 0.34 -29.47 6.67
C LYS A 18 1.49 -29.31 7.67
N LEU A 19 1.29 -28.51 8.71
CA LEU A 19 2.24 -28.43 9.82
C LEU A 19 1.91 -29.53 10.83
N MET A 20 2.86 -30.42 11.12
CA MET A 20 2.73 -31.43 12.18
C MET A 20 3.36 -30.87 13.47
N LEU A 21 2.56 -30.62 14.50
CA LEU A 21 3.06 -30.19 15.81
C LEU A 21 3.00 -31.37 16.80
N PRO A 22 4.10 -31.71 17.49
CA PRO A 22 4.07 -32.71 18.56
C PRO A 22 3.46 -32.12 19.83
N VAL A 23 2.41 -32.74 20.35
CA VAL A 23 1.82 -32.41 21.65
C VAL A 23 2.42 -33.35 22.69
N ARG A 24 3.07 -32.80 23.72
CA ARG A 24 3.58 -33.59 24.86
C ARG A 24 2.45 -33.91 25.83
N MET A 25 2.19 -35.19 26.05
CA MET A 25 1.51 -35.74 27.23
C MET A 25 2.33 -36.95 27.71
N ALA A 26 2.19 -37.32 28.99
CA ALA A 26 2.96 -38.27 29.81
C ALA A 26 3.71 -39.43 29.09
N PRO A 27 4.86 -39.88 29.63
CA PRO A 27 5.81 -40.74 28.91
C PRO A 27 5.19 -42.11 28.61
N GLY A 28 5.11 -42.46 27.32
CA GLY A 28 4.82 -43.83 26.88
C GLY A 28 3.90 -43.99 25.68
N ASN A 29 3.17 -42.96 25.23
CA ASN A 29 2.27 -43.07 24.07
C ASN A 29 2.18 -41.76 23.28
N MET A 30 3.06 -41.55 22.29
CA MET A 30 2.86 -40.49 21.29
C MET A 30 1.83 -40.95 20.25
N LYS A 31 0.66 -40.31 20.21
CA LYS A 31 -0.26 -40.40 19.06
C LYS A 31 -0.22 -39.10 18.28
N ILE A 32 -0.01 -39.21 16.98
CA ILE A 32 -0.07 -38.08 16.04
C ILE A 32 -1.55 -37.78 15.77
N VAL A 33 -2.07 -36.69 16.34
CA VAL A 33 -3.46 -36.26 16.12
C VAL A 33 -3.49 -35.17 15.06
N ARG A 34 -4.32 -35.36 14.03
CA ARG A 34 -4.56 -34.37 12.96
C ARG A 34 -5.52 -33.30 13.45
N VAL A 35 -5.01 -32.08 13.65
CA VAL A 35 -5.86 -30.92 13.97
C VAL A 35 -6.02 -30.04 12.72
N PRO A 36 -7.23 -29.82 12.21
CA PRO A 36 -7.45 -28.90 11.10
C PRO A 36 -7.27 -27.45 11.55
N ILE A 37 -6.36 -26.72 10.89
CA ILE A 37 -6.16 -25.29 11.09
C ILE A 37 -7.31 -24.54 10.38
N LEU A 38 -8.30 -24.10 11.14
CA LEU A 38 -9.33 -23.18 10.66
C LEU A 38 -8.69 -21.79 10.48
N ARG A 39 -8.37 -21.41 9.24
CA ARG A 39 -8.05 -20.00 8.93
C ARG A 39 -9.34 -19.19 8.93
N PRO A 40 -9.41 -18.04 9.64
CA PRO A 40 -10.55 -17.14 9.55
C PRO A 40 -10.76 -16.71 8.09
N LYS A 41 -11.96 -16.94 7.54
CA LYS A 41 -12.34 -16.36 6.25
C LYS A 41 -12.59 -14.87 6.47
N MET A 42 -11.65 -14.03 6.05
CA MET A 42 -11.89 -12.59 5.96
C MET A 42 -12.95 -12.35 4.88
N LYS A 43 -14.12 -11.83 5.28
CA LYS A 43 -15.11 -11.30 4.33
C LYS A 43 -14.46 -10.10 3.62
N VAL A 44 -14.40 -10.16 2.29
CA VAL A 44 -14.01 -9.00 1.47
C VAL A 44 -15.12 -7.96 1.64
N VAL A 45 -14.87 -6.95 2.48
CA VAL A 45 -15.73 -5.77 2.57
C VAL A 45 -15.59 -5.02 1.26
N ALA A 46 -16.71 -4.73 0.62
CA ALA A 46 -16.78 -3.97 -0.62
C ALA A 46 -15.93 -2.69 -0.50
N LYS A 47 -15.07 -2.46 -1.51
CA LYS A 47 -14.20 -1.29 -1.63
C LYS A 47 -15.04 -0.02 -1.47
N LYS A 48 -14.90 0.66 -0.34
CA LYS A 48 -15.36 2.05 -0.18
C LYS A 48 -14.60 2.87 -1.23
N LYS A 49 -15.32 3.57 -2.12
CA LYS A 49 -14.71 4.42 -3.15
C LYS A 49 -13.68 5.34 -2.48
N PRO A 50 -12.42 5.39 -2.96
CA PRO A 50 -11.44 6.32 -2.41
C PRO A 50 -11.96 7.75 -2.58
N SER A 51 -11.68 8.62 -1.62
CA SER A 51 -12.08 10.03 -1.69
C SER A 51 -11.56 10.68 -2.98
N PRO A 52 -12.28 11.67 -3.56
CA PRO A 52 -11.92 12.28 -4.85
C PRO A 52 -10.47 12.80 -4.92
N LEU A 53 -9.93 13.26 -3.78
CA LEU A 53 -8.54 13.72 -3.63
C LEU A 53 -7.49 12.64 -3.87
N ILE A 54 -7.82 11.35 -3.70
CA ILE A 54 -6.92 10.22 -3.96
C ILE A 54 -6.96 9.84 -5.44
N ALA A 55 -8.10 10.03 -6.11
CA ALA A 55 -8.29 9.65 -7.51
C ALA A 55 -7.54 10.56 -8.52
N GLU A 56 -7.16 11.78 -8.12
CA GLU A 56 -6.35 12.68 -8.95
C GLU A 56 -4.86 12.34 -8.97
N LEU A 57 -4.35 11.55 -8.01
CA LEU A 57 -2.95 11.10 -7.97
C LEU A 57 -2.69 9.88 -8.86
N ASP A 58 -3.72 9.10 -9.18
CA ASP A 58 -3.58 7.89 -10.02
C ASP A 58 -3.59 8.21 -11.53
N LYS A 59 -3.74 9.48 -11.93
CA LYS A 59 -3.71 9.92 -13.34
C LYS A 59 -2.32 10.25 -13.86
N GLU A 60 -1.27 9.93 -13.11
CA GLU A 60 0.11 10.12 -13.57
C GLU A 60 0.42 9.03 -14.62
N LYS A 61 0.20 9.44 -15.88
CA LYS A 61 0.77 8.96 -17.14
C LYS A 61 1.68 7.73 -16.98
N THR A 62 1.29 6.62 -17.60
CA THR A 62 2.11 5.43 -17.84
C THR A 62 3.34 5.79 -18.67
N GLU A 63 4.31 6.46 -18.06
CA GLU A 63 5.69 6.37 -18.48
C GLU A 63 6.18 4.98 -18.06
N GLU A 64 6.89 4.30 -18.96
CA GLU A 64 7.45 2.99 -18.71
C GLU A 64 8.14 2.97 -17.36
N LYS A 65 7.62 2.18 -16.41
CA LYS A 65 8.20 2.06 -15.07
C LYS A 65 9.60 1.52 -15.25
N LYS A 66 10.60 2.41 -15.17
CA LYS A 66 12.01 2.02 -15.15
C LYS A 66 12.17 0.92 -14.12
N PRO A 67 12.91 -0.16 -14.43
CA PRO A 67 13.14 -1.21 -13.46
C PRO A 67 13.74 -0.59 -12.20
N TYR A 68 13.16 -0.91 -11.03
CA TYR A 68 13.63 -0.38 -9.75
C TYR A 68 15.06 -0.83 -9.43
N PHE A 69 15.55 -1.88 -10.10
CA PHE A 69 16.86 -2.47 -9.90
C PHE A 69 17.89 -1.88 -10.86
N THR A 70 19.07 -1.56 -10.32
CA THR A 70 20.30 -1.28 -11.08
C THR A 70 20.77 -2.57 -11.74
N GLU A 71 21.33 -2.52 -12.95
CA GLU A 71 21.84 -3.74 -13.59
C GLU A 71 23.12 -4.21 -12.89
N ILE A 72 23.35 -5.53 -12.86
CA ILE A 72 24.58 -6.09 -12.24
C ILE A 72 25.81 -5.56 -13.00
N GLU A 73 25.68 -5.38 -14.30
CA GLU A 73 26.69 -4.80 -15.19
C GLU A 73 27.04 -3.35 -14.81
N GLU A 74 26.07 -2.55 -14.42
CA GLU A 74 26.30 -1.18 -13.91
C GLU A 74 27.03 -1.21 -12.58
N LEU A 75 26.62 -2.10 -11.66
CA LEU A 75 27.30 -2.29 -10.38
C LEU A 75 28.75 -2.75 -10.58
N ARG A 76 29.00 -3.62 -11.55
CA ARG A 76 30.36 -4.08 -11.86
C ARG A 76 31.25 -2.93 -12.29
N LYS A 77 30.77 -2.07 -13.18
CA LYS A 77 31.50 -0.86 -13.61
C LYS A 77 31.78 0.07 -12.43
N GLU A 78 30.79 0.28 -11.57
CA GLU A 78 30.92 1.14 -10.38
C GLU A 78 31.98 0.62 -9.40
N PHE A 79 32.04 -0.69 -9.19
CA PHE A 79 33.01 -1.33 -8.29
C PHE A 79 34.33 -1.71 -8.98
N GLY A 80 34.55 -1.32 -10.23
CA GLY A 80 35.78 -1.61 -10.96
C GLY A 80 36.02 -3.09 -11.26
N ILE A 81 34.95 -3.89 -11.35
CA ILE A 81 35.02 -5.32 -11.65
C ILE A 81 35.20 -5.50 -13.17
N PRO A 82 36.29 -6.15 -13.63
CA PRO A 82 36.59 -6.29 -15.05
C PRO A 82 35.45 -6.94 -15.83
N ASP A 83 35.22 -6.54 -17.08
CA ASP A 83 34.19 -7.11 -17.96
C ASP A 83 34.39 -8.61 -18.22
N SER A 84 35.63 -9.09 -18.16
CA SER A 84 36.00 -10.51 -18.28
C SER A 84 35.45 -11.41 -17.17
N PHE A 85 34.96 -10.83 -16.07
CA PHE A 85 34.30 -11.58 -15.00
C PHE A 85 32.93 -12.09 -15.48
N ASP A 86 32.72 -13.41 -15.53
CA ASP A 86 31.42 -13.97 -15.93
C ASP A 86 30.49 -14.08 -14.72
N SER A 87 29.55 -13.13 -14.59
CA SER A 87 28.52 -13.12 -13.53
C SER A 87 27.48 -14.24 -13.66
N LYS A 88 27.46 -14.97 -14.79
CA LYS A 88 26.52 -16.07 -15.07
C LYS A 88 27.16 -17.43 -14.83
N LYS A 89 28.48 -17.55 -15.01
CA LYS A 89 29.25 -18.80 -14.81
C LYS A 89 30.50 -18.55 -13.98
N PRO A 90 30.36 -18.34 -12.67
CA PRO A 90 31.52 -18.25 -11.79
C PRO A 90 32.26 -19.58 -11.72
N THR A 91 33.57 -19.50 -11.87
CA THR A 91 34.51 -20.62 -11.90
C THR A 91 35.21 -20.82 -10.55
N THR A 92 35.26 -19.78 -9.71
CA THR A 92 35.87 -19.84 -8.37
C THR A 92 34.88 -19.48 -7.26
N MET A 93 35.17 -19.95 -6.03
CA MET A 93 34.41 -19.57 -4.84
C MET A 93 34.45 -18.06 -4.55
N CYS A 94 35.57 -17.40 -4.88
CA CYS A 94 35.69 -15.95 -4.77
C CYS A 94 34.73 -15.23 -5.72
N GLU A 95 34.60 -15.72 -6.96
CA GLU A 95 33.67 -15.16 -7.95
C GLU A 95 32.21 -15.36 -7.54
N LEU A 96 31.87 -16.56 -7.03
CA LEU A 96 30.55 -16.83 -6.45
C LEU A 96 30.21 -15.86 -5.32
N ALA A 97 31.13 -15.68 -4.37
CA ALA A 97 30.92 -14.76 -3.24
C ALA A 97 30.75 -13.30 -3.71
N LEU A 98 31.48 -12.87 -4.74
CA LEU A 98 31.36 -11.54 -5.31
C LEU A 98 30.00 -11.33 -5.99
N ILE A 99 29.52 -12.30 -6.77
CA ILE A 99 28.19 -12.24 -7.43
C ILE A 99 27.08 -12.14 -6.39
N GLU A 100 27.14 -12.93 -5.32
CA GLU A 100 26.12 -12.88 -4.27
C GLU A 100 26.10 -11.52 -3.56
N LYS A 101 27.26 -10.90 -3.34
CA LYS A 101 27.35 -9.52 -2.83
C LYS A 101 26.78 -8.50 -3.81
N LEU A 102 27.08 -8.61 -5.10
CA LEU A 102 26.52 -7.72 -6.14
C LEU A 102 24.99 -7.84 -6.21
N ARG A 103 24.45 -9.06 -6.16
CA ARG A 103 23.00 -9.31 -6.11
C ARG A 103 22.36 -8.76 -4.84
N ALA A 104 23.04 -8.84 -3.71
CA ALA A 104 22.56 -8.21 -2.47
C ALA A 104 22.49 -6.68 -2.61
N ILE A 105 23.53 -6.05 -3.18
CA ILE A 105 23.55 -4.61 -3.43
C ILE A 105 22.44 -4.20 -4.41
N GLN A 106 22.25 -4.95 -5.50
CA GLN A 106 21.17 -4.73 -6.45
C GLN A 106 19.80 -4.72 -5.78
N ARG A 107 19.53 -5.71 -4.92
CA ARG A 107 18.28 -5.81 -4.16
C ARG A 107 18.10 -4.62 -3.21
N LEU A 108 19.12 -4.29 -2.43
CA LEU A 108 19.08 -3.17 -1.48
C LEU A 108 18.86 -1.83 -2.20
N ARG A 109 19.47 -1.61 -3.36
CA ARG A 109 19.22 -0.41 -4.18
C ARG A 109 17.79 -0.38 -4.71
N GLY A 110 17.27 -1.51 -5.18
CA GLY A 110 15.89 -1.62 -5.62
C GLY A 110 14.88 -1.28 -4.51
N GLU A 111 15.11 -1.83 -3.32
CA GLU A 111 14.29 -1.52 -2.13
C GLU A 111 14.41 -0.04 -1.74
N ASN A 112 15.62 0.52 -1.71
CA ASN A 112 15.82 1.94 -1.40
C ASN A 112 15.13 2.87 -2.40
N ASN A 113 15.22 2.59 -3.70
CA ASN A 113 14.54 3.37 -4.73
C ASN A 113 13.02 3.30 -4.57
N PHE A 114 12.50 2.09 -4.35
CA PHE A 114 11.07 1.89 -4.09
C PHE A 114 10.59 2.63 -2.83
N LEU A 115 11.37 2.60 -1.75
CA LEU A 115 11.07 3.32 -0.53
C LEU A 115 11.14 4.84 -0.74
N ALA A 116 12.13 5.34 -1.48
CA ALA A 116 12.26 6.76 -1.80
C ALA A 116 11.04 7.28 -2.57
N ASP A 117 10.58 6.53 -3.59
CA ASP A 117 9.38 6.87 -4.35
C ASP A 117 8.13 6.88 -3.47
N ASN A 118 7.97 5.89 -2.59
CA ASN A 118 6.86 5.85 -1.65
C ASN A 118 6.90 7.00 -0.64
N ILE A 119 8.08 7.35 -0.14
CA ILE A 119 8.26 8.50 0.76
C ILE A 119 7.87 9.79 0.02
N SER A 120 8.31 9.95 -1.23
CA SER A 120 7.97 11.11 -2.06
C SER A 120 6.45 11.23 -2.26
N LYS A 121 5.77 10.14 -2.63
CA LYS A 121 4.31 10.08 -2.76
C LYS A 121 3.60 10.42 -1.45
N ASN A 122 4.07 9.87 -0.33
CA ASN A 122 3.51 10.15 0.98
C ASN A 122 3.69 11.61 1.40
N LYS A 123 4.85 12.22 1.12
CA LYS A 123 5.07 13.66 1.36
C LYS A 123 4.10 14.52 0.55
N ARG A 124 3.88 14.19 -0.72
CA ARG A 124 2.88 14.88 -1.56
C ARG A 124 1.46 14.75 -0.99
N LEU A 125 1.09 13.55 -0.56
CA LEU A 125 -0.21 13.29 0.09
C LEU A 125 -0.40 14.08 1.39
N ILE A 126 0.65 14.18 2.21
CA ILE A 126 0.62 14.98 3.44
C ILE A 126 0.40 16.45 3.10
N SER A 127 1.16 17.00 2.16
CA SER A 127 1.02 18.39 1.74
C SER A 127 -0.39 18.73 1.23
N ILE A 128 -1.00 17.85 0.42
CA ILE A 128 -2.39 18.02 -0.05
C ILE A 128 -3.39 17.99 1.12
N ARG A 129 -3.16 17.15 2.12
CA ARG A 129 -4.03 17.09 3.31
C ARG A 129 -3.88 18.34 4.16
N GLU A 130 -2.67 18.86 4.31
CA GLU A 130 -2.41 20.10 5.06
C GLU A 130 -3.12 21.29 4.42
N THR A 131 -3.03 21.45 3.09
CA THR A 131 -3.77 22.52 2.39
C THR A 131 -5.29 22.36 2.56
N GLY A 132 -5.82 21.14 2.42
CA GLY A 132 -7.24 20.88 2.65
C GLY A 132 -7.70 21.17 4.08
N ILE A 133 -6.85 20.93 5.09
CA ILE A 133 -7.13 21.29 6.49
C ILE A 133 -7.19 22.81 6.65
N GLU A 134 -6.26 23.56 6.04
CA GLU A 134 -6.26 25.02 6.11
C GLU A 134 -7.46 25.63 5.39
N ASP A 135 -7.88 25.07 4.25
CA ASP A 135 -9.12 25.46 3.57
C ASP A 135 -10.35 25.24 4.45
N PHE A 136 -10.43 24.08 5.11
CA PHE A 136 -11.51 23.78 6.03
C PHE A 136 -11.53 24.73 7.23
N LYS A 137 -10.37 25.06 7.80
CA LYS A 137 -10.25 26.05 8.89
C LYS A 137 -10.75 27.43 8.44
N ARG A 138 -10.34 27.89 7.25
CA ARG A 138 -10.80 29.16 6.68
C ARG A 138 -12.31 29.18 6.48
N SER A 139 -12.86 28.12 5.90
CA SER A 139 -14.31 27.99 5.70
C SER A 139 -15.07 28.02 7.03
N ARG A 140 -14.58 27.30 8.05
CA ARG A 140 -15.17 27.30 9.39
C ARG A 140 -15.18 28.69 10.02
N ILE A 141 -14.07 29.44 9.94
CA ILE A 141 -13.98 30.80 10.47
C ILE A 141 -14.99 31.73 9.77
N ASN A 142 -15.11 31.63 8.44
CA ASN A 142 -16.08 32.42 7.68
C ASN A 142 -17.52 32.12 8.10
N ILE A 143 -17.89 30.84 8.20
CA ILE A 143 -19.23 30.43 8.65
C ILE A 143 -19.50 30.91 10.07
N GLN A 144 -18.53 30.77 10.99
CA GLN A 144 -18.67 31.25 12.36
C GLN A 144 -18.91 32.76 12.42
N SER A 145 -18.20 33.54 11.61
CA SER A 145 -18.42 34.99 11.51
C SER A 145 -19.81 35.31 10.98
N GLN A 146 -20.31 34.58 9.98
CA GLN A 146 -21.66 34.76 9.45
C GLN A 146 -22.73 34.43 10.50
N CYS A 147 -22.55 33.35 11.27
CA CYS A 147 -23.46 33.01 12.38
C CYS A 147 -23.51 34.15 13.42
N GLN A 148 -22.37 34.72 13.80
CA GLN A 148 -22.32 35.84 14.75
C GLN A 148 -23.05 37.10 14.24
N ILE A 149 -22.92 37.40 12.94
CA ILE A 149 -23.64 38.53 12.30
C ILE A 149 -25.17 38.27 12.32
N LEU A 150 -25.59 37.04 12.02
CA LEU A 150 -27.00 36.66 12.06
C LEU A 150 -27.56 36.72 13.47
N GLU A 151 -26.83 36.22 14.48
CA GLU A 151 -27.21 36.31 15.88
C GLU A 151 -27.40 37.76 16.33
N SER A 152 -26.47 38.64 15.96
CA SER A 152 -26.56 40.08 16.27
C SER A 152 -27.75 40.74 15.59
N SER A 153 -28.01 40.39 14.32
CA SER A 153 -29.17 40.89 13.57
C SER A 153 -30.50 40.44 14.20
N ILE A 154 -30.60 39.18 14.62
CA ILE A 154 -31.78 38.65 15.31
C ILE A 154 -32.00 39.39 16.63
N GLN A 155 -30.96 39.58 17.44
CA GLN A 155 -31.07 40.32 18.70
C GLN A 155 -31.53 41.77 18.49
N SER A 156 -31.04 42.45 17.44
CA SER A 156 -31.50 43.80 17.09
C SER A 156 -33.00 43.81 16.77
N LEU A 157 -33.45 42.91 15.88
CA LEU A 157 -34.86 42.81 15.49
C LEU A 157 -35.77 42.45 16.68
N GLU A 158 -35.33 41.56 17.57
CA GLU A 158 -36.07 41.23 18.79
C GLU A 158 -36.19 42.44 19.72
N SER A 159 -35.15 43.27 19.82
CA SER A 159 -35.19 44.49 20.62
C SER A 159 -36.14 45.55 20.03
N GLU A 160 -36.15 45.71 18.71
CA GLU A 160 -37.05 46.62 18.00
C GLU A 160 -38.52 46.16 18.08
N GLY A 161 -38.78 44.85 17.94
CA GLY A 161 -40.11 44.26 18.07
C GLY A 161 -40.68 44.39 19.49
N LYS A 162 -39.84 44.28 20.53
CA LYS A 162 -40.25 44.55 21.92
C LYS A 162 -40.59 46.03 22.16
N PHE A 163 -39.88 46.95 21.50
CA PHE A 163 -40.21 48.37 21.55
C PHE A 163 -41.58 48.68 20.94
N HIS A 164 -41.93 48.03 19.82
CA HIS A 164 -43.22 48.25 19.15
C HIS A 164 -44.42 47.63 19.90
N ASN A 165 -44.24 46.55 20.65
CA ASN A 165 -45.33 45.91 21.40
C ASN A 165 -45.60 46.54 22.78
N ASN A 166 -44.76 47.49 23.22
CA ASN A 166 -44.89 48.18 24.52
C ASN A 166 -45.35 49.65 24.37
N CYS A 167 -45.71 50.09 23.16
CA CYS A 167 -46.35 51.37 22.86
C CYS A 167 -47.83 51.14 22.53
#